data_AF-A0A0Q6TFL7-F1
#
_entry.id   AF-A0A0Q6TFL7-F1
#
_cell.length_a   1.000
_cell.length_b   1.000
_cell.length_c   1.000
_cell.angle_alpha   90.00
_cell.angle_beta   90.00
_cell.angle_gamma   90.00
#
_symmetry.space_group_name_H-M   'P 1'
#
loop_
_entity.id
_entity.type
_entity.pdbx_description
1 polymer ?
#
loop_
_entity_poly.entity_id
_entity_poly.type
_entity_poly.pdbx_seq_one_letter_code
_entity_poly.pdbx_strand_id
1 'polypeptide(L)'
;MFRLLLPTLVVATALPAHAVGLTERQACLKLIGTARALHLAGPNKRGDYRCKRHPTDADFVFTLRFDGPREPKDASHLLGYYAIDKATREVYEWDLITQQRGVPLVPPKRKR
;
A
#
# COMPACT_ATOMS: atom_id res chain seq x y z
N MET A 1 41.84 22.32 45.94
CA MET A 1 40.39 22.51 45.77
C MET A 1 40.03 22.13 44.33
N PHE A 2 39.49 20.93 44.09
CA PHE A 2 39.13 20.45 42.75
C PHE A 2 37.61 20.58 42.55
N ARG A 3 37.17 21.40 41.58
CA ARG A 3 35.78 21.52 41.15
C ARG A 3 35.48 20.42 40.14
N LEU A 4 34.70 19.42 40.54
CA LEU A 4 34.10 18.43 39.65
C LEU A 4 32.87 19.06 38.98
N LEU A 5 32.97 19.35 37.68
CA LEU A 5 31.84 19.73 36.84
C LEU A 5 31.13 18.44 36.41
N LEU A 6 29.92 18.20 36.94
CA LEU A 6 29.05 17.14 36.45
C LEU A 6 28.45 17.56 35.09
N PRO A 7 28.50 16.72 34.06
CA PRO A 7 27.74 16.96 32.84
C PRO A 7 26.27 16.61 33.12
N THR A 8 25.40 17.61 32.99
CA THR A 8 23.95 17.43 32.95
C THR A 8 23.56 16.55 31.77
N LEU A 9 23.13 15.33 32.07
CA LEU A 9 22.59 14.38 31.11
C LEU A 9 21.22 14.88 30.65
N VAL A 10 21.14 15.44 29.45
CA VAL A 10 19.86 15.81 28.83
C VAL A 10 19.16 14.52 28.38
N VAL A 11 18.17 14.08 29.14
CA VAL A 11 17.27 13.00 28.72
C VAL A 11 16.36 13.55 27.63
N ALA A 12 16.71 13.30 26.37
CA ALA A 12 15.85 13.59 25.24
C ALA A 12 14.66 12.62 25.25
N THR A 13 13.50 13.09 25.70
CA THR A 13 12.22 12.40 25.55
C THR A 13 11.83 12.39 24.07
N ALA A 14 12.22 11.33 23.36
CA ALA A 14 11.67 11.03 22.05
C ALA A 14 10.17 10.71 22.23
N LEU A 15 9.32 11.69 21.95
CA LEU A 15 7.88 11.48 21.84
C LEU A 15 7.64 10.32 20.86
N PRO A 16 6.79 9.33 21.20
CA PRO A 16 6.46 8.28 20.26
C PRO A 16 5.83 8.98 19.06
N ALA A 17 6.45 8.84 17.89
CA ALA A 17 5.82 9.18 16.64
C ALA A 17 4.53 8.37 16.61
N HIS A 18 3.40 9.02 16.94
CA HIS A 18 2.10 8.39 16.93
C HIS A 18 1.99 7.83 15.52
N ALA A 19 1.90 6.51 15.42
CA ALA A 19 1.77 5.82 14.15
C ALA A 19 0.49 6.36 13.53
N VAL A 20 0.63 7.41 12.71
CA VAL A 20 -0.45 7.95 11.91
C VAL A 20 -0.90 6.77 11.08
N GLY A 21 -2.07 6.23 11.44
CA GLY A 21 -2.62 5.03 10.83
C GLY A 21 -2.60 5.16 9.32
N LEU A 22 -2.45 4.04 8.63
CA LEU A 22 -2.47 4.04 7.16
C LEU A 22 -3.74 4.73 6.68
N THR A 23 -3.61 5.79 5.90
CA THR A 23 -4.77 6.48 5.30
C THR A 23 -5.21 5.74 4.03
N GLU A 24 -6.46 5.94 3.61
CA GLU A 24 -6.97 5.36 2.36
C GLU A 24 -6.09 5.73 1.16
N ARG A 25 -5.65 6.99 1.07
CA ARG A 25 -4.75 7.46 0.02
C ARG A 25 -3.42 6.72 0.04
N GLN A 26 -2.83 6.51 1.22
CA GLN A 26 -1.57 5.76 1.36
C GLN A 26 -1.76 4.28 0.99
N ALA A 27 -2.89 3.67 1.37
CA ALA A 27 -3.22 2.30 1.00
C ALA A 27 -3.37 2.14 -0.52
N CYS A 28 -4.09 3.05 -1.19
CA CYS A 28 -4.19 3.05 -2.64
C CYS A 28 -2.81 3.25 -3.31
N LEU A 29 -1.98 4.20 -2.83
CA LEU A 29 -0.63 4.39 -3.37
C LEU A 29 0.25 3.14 -3.19
N LYS A 30 0.14 2.45 -2.05
CA LYS A 30 0.82 1.17 -1.80
C LYS A 30 0.37 0.09 -2.78
N LEU A 31 -0.93 -0.02 -3.05
CA LEU A 31 -1.47 -0.95 -4.05
C LEU A 31 -0.97 -0.62 -5.45
N ILE A 32 -1.00 0.65 -5.87
CA ILE A 32 -0.50 1.08 -7.18
C ILE A 32 0.99 0.76 -7.34
N GLY A 33 1.80 1.04 -6.31
CA GLY A 33 3.22 0.72 -6.34
C GLY A 33 3.49 -0.79 -6.49
N THR A 34 2.72 -1.60 -5.77
CA THR A 34 2.76 -3.08 -5.85
C THR A 34 2.34 -3.56 -7.23
N ALA A 35 1.26 -3.02 -7.78
CA ALA A 35 0.74 -3.37 -9.09
C ALA A 35 1.71 -3.04 -10.23
N ARG A 36 2.38 -1.88 -10.15
CA ARG A 36 3.43 -1.49 -11.09
C ARG A 36 4.64 -2.42 -11.03
N ALA A 37 5.07 -2.80 -9.82
CA ALA A 37 6.23 -3.67 -9.64
C ALA A 37 5.97 -5.12 -10.10
N LEU A 38 4.73 -5.58 -10.03
CA LEU A 38 4.29 -6.90 -10.50
C LEU A 38 3.77 -6.90 -11.94
N HIS A 39 3.76 -5.74 -12.60
CA HIS A 39 3.19 -5.59 -13.95
C HIS A 39 1.76 -6.16 -14.08
N LEU A 40 0.87 -5.88 -13.11
CA LEU A 40 -0.48 -6.45 -13.10
C LEU A 40 -1.31 -6.10 -14.34
N ALA A 41 -1.09 -4.93 -14.95
CA ALA A 41 -1.72 -4.56 -16.23
C ALA A 41 -1.04 -5.20 -17.46
N GLY A 42 0.07 -5.90 -17.27
CA GLY A 42 0.99 -6.38 -18.30
C GLY A 42 2.29 -5.57 -18.37
N PRO A 43 3.39 -6.18 -18.87
CA PRO A 43 4.67 -5.50 -19.02
C PRO A 43 4.60 -4.40 -20.09
N ASN A 44 5.36 -3.32 -19.89
CA ASN A 44 5.49 -2.18 -20.83
C ASN A 44 4.20 -1.45 -21.19
N LYS A 45 3.10 -1.67 -20.46
CA LYS A 45 1.85 -0.94 -20.62
C LYS A 45 1.99 0.48 -20.08
N ARG A 46 1.64 1.47 -20.90
CA ARG A 46 1.53 2.88 -20.51
C ARG A 46 0.10 3.17 -20.09
N GLY A 47 -0.10 3.87 -18.98
CA GLY A 47 -1.41 4.17 -18.44
C GLY A 47 -1.39 4.40 -16.93
N ASP A 48 -2.58 4.63 -16.39
CA ASP A 48 -2.79 4.98 -15.00
C ASP A 48 -3.57 3.91 -14.24
N TYR A 49 -3.19 3.70 -12.99
CA TYR A 49 -3.90 2.83 -12.08
C TYR A 49 -4.86 3.66 -11.24
N ARG A 50 -6.10 3.19 -11.09
CA ARG A 50 -7.12 3.83 -10.25
C ARG A 50 -7.66 2.85 -9.23
N CYS A 51 -7.75 3.29 -7.98
CA CYS A 51 -8.39 2.54 -6.91
C CYS A 51 -9.82 3.04 -6.70
N LYS A 52 -10.76 2.13 -6.45
CA LYS A 52 -12.09 2.45 -5.94
C LYS A 52 -12.32 1.69 -4.64
N ARG A 53 -12.55 2.41 -3.54
CA ARG A 53 -12.72 1.84 -2.19
C ARG A 53 -14.03 1.07 -2.05
N HIS A 54 -14.00 -0.06 -1.36
CA HIS A 54 -15.17 -0.81 -0.89
C HIS A 54 -15.25 -0.72 0.62
N PRO A 55 -16.33 -0.24 1.25
CA PRO A 55 -16.36 -0.05 2.70
C PRO A 55 -16.16 -1.38 3.45
N THR A 56 -15.15 -1.43 4.32
CA THR A 56 -14.79 -2.59 5.17
C THR A 56 -14.11 -2.10 6.44
N ASP A 57 -14.34 -2.77 7.57
CA ASP A 57 -13.85 -2.33 8.87
C ASP A 57 -12.39 -2.73 9.14
N ALA A 58 -12.01 -3.94 8.75
CA ALA A 58 -10.68 -4.50 9.04
C ALA A 58 -9.59 -3.94 8.10
N ASP A 59 -9.87 -3.88 6.80
CA ASP A 59 -8.89 -3.57 5.76
C ASP A 59 -9.24 -2.36 4.92
N PHE A 60 -8.25 -1.88 4.16
CA PHE A 60 -8.52 -1.08 2.97
C PHE A 60 -8.66 -1.99 1.76
N VAL A 61 -9.90 -2.34 1.42
CA VAL A 61 -10.27 -3.07 0.21
C VAL A 61 -10.57 -2.11 -0.94
N PHE A 62 -9.94 -2.36 -2.09
CA PHE A 62 -10.15 -1.61 -3.33
C PHE A 62 -10.42 -2.51 -4.52
N THR A 63 -11.23 -2.04 -5.45
CA THR A 63 -11.10 -2.43 -6.85
C THR A 63 -9.92 -1.69 -7.47
N LEU A 64 -9.04 -2.41 -8.17
CA LEU A 64 -7.97 -1.83 -8.96
C LEU A 64 -8.34 -1.85 -10.44
N ARG A 65 -8.17 -0.71 -11.11
CA ARG A 65 -8.37 -0.58 -12.56
C ARG A 65 -7.13 -0.01 -13.23
N PHE A 66 -6.96 -0.30 -14.52
CA PHE A 66 -5.91 0.25 -15.36
C PHE A 66 -6.48 0.89 -16.64
N ASP A 67 -6.24 2.19 -16.77
CA ASP A 67 -6.69 2.98 -17.91
C ASP A 67 -5.49 3.26 -18.84
N GLY A 68 -5.46 2.57 -19.98
CA GLY A 68 -4.41 2.69 -21.00
C GLY A 68 -4.88 3.44 -22.24
N PRO A 69 -3.97 4.07 -23.02
CA PRO A 69 -4.31 4.93 -24.17
C PRO A 69 -4.84 4.17 -25.40
N ARG A 70 -4.82 2.84 -25.40
CA ARG A 70 -5.19 1.98 -26.54
C ARG A 70 -6.20 0.89 -26.19
N GLU A 71 -6.73 0.90 -24.97
CA GLU A 71 -7.72 -0.09 -24.56
C GLU A 71 -9.10 0.34 -25.14
N PRO A 72 -9.87 -0.58 -25.75
CA PRO A 72 -11.22 -0.29 -26.23
C PRO A 72 -12.08 0.33 -25.12
N LYS A 73 -12.98 1.26 -25.45
CA LYS A 73 -13.86 1.94 -24.46
C LYS A 73 -14.71 0.96 -23.63
N ASP A 74 -14.97 -0.22 -24.18
CA ASP A 74 -15.80 -1.26 -23.56
C ASP A 74 -14.96 -2.37 -22.89
N ALA A 75 -13.63 -2.27 -22.93
CA ALA A 75 -12.77 -3.23 -22.26
C ALA A 75 -12.90 -3.09 -20.74
N SER A 76 -13.06 -4.22 -20.04
CA SER A 76 -13.02 -4.23 -18.59
C SER A 76 -11.59 -3.90 -18.14
N HIS A 77 -11.37 -2.64 -17.79
CA HIS A 77 -10.13 -2.14 -17.18
C HIS A 77 -9.88 -2.70 -15.78
N LEU A 78 -10.68 -3.65 -15.31
CA LEU A 78 -10.61 -4.25 -14.00
C LEU A 78 -9.42 -5.19 -13.90
N LEU A 79 -8.51 -4.91 -12.98
CA LEU A 79 -7.39 -5.80 -12.66
C LEU A 79 -7.67 -6.73 -11.48
N GLY A 80 -8.73 -6.47 -10.71
CA GLY A 80 -9.15 -7.30 -9.58
C GLY A 80 -9.47 -6.50 -8.32
N TYR A 81 -9.61 -7.22 -7.22
CA TYR A 81 -9.91 -6.71 -5.90
C TYR A 81 -8.77 -7.03 -4.96
N TYR A 82 -8.39 -6.06 -4.15
CA TYR A 82 -7.21 -6.16 -3.32
C TYR A 82 -7.48 -5.58 -1.94
N ALA A 83 -6.97 -6.24 -0.91
CA ALA A 83 -6.98 -5.77 0.45
C ALA A 83 -5.59 -5.28 0.85
N ILE A 84 -5.55 -4.17 1.59
CA ILE A 84 -4.34 -3.68 2.23
C ILE A 84 -4.55 -3.73 3.73
N ASP A 85 -3.68 -4.49 4.39
CA ASP A 85 -3.68 -4.63 5.84
C ASP A 85 -3.23 -3.31 6.49
N LYS A 86 -4.01 -2.81 7.44
CA LYS A 86 -3.77 -1.49 8.05
C LYS A 86 -2.50 -1.45 8.91
N ALA A 87 -2.09 -2.59 9.48
CA ALA A 87 -0.96 -2.68 10.40
C ALA A 87 0.36 -2.93 9.65
N THR A 88 0.38 -3.95 8.80
CA THR A 88 1.57 -4.43 8.06
C THR A 88 1.75 -3.73 6.72
N ARG A 89 0.70 -3.10 6.19
CA ARG A 89 0.66 -2.48 4.84
C ARG A 89 0.90 -3.49 3.71
N GLU A 90 0.75 -4.78 3.99
CA GLU A 90 0.81 -5.83 2.97
C GLU A 90 -0.42 -5.78 2.07
N VAL A 91 -0.23 -6.20 0.83
CA VAL A 91 -1.28 -6.22 -0.20
C VAL A 91 -1.64 -7.67 -0.45
N TYR A 92 -2.93 -7.98 -0.48
CA TYR A 92 -3.47 -9.31 -0.72
C TYR A 92 -4.48 -9.25 -1.85
N GLU A 93 -4.63 -10.34 -2.59
CA GLU A 93 -5.85 -10.53 -3.38
C GLU A 93 -7.06 -10.59 -2.44
N TRP A 94 -8.19 -10.06 -2.88
CA TRP A 94 -9.42 -10.06 -2.11
C TRP A 94 -10.51 -10.83 -2.86
N ASP A 95 -11.06 -11.83 -2.21
CA ASP A 95 -12.19 -12.58 -2.72
C ASP A 95 -13.49 -11.88 -2.28
N LEU A 96 -14.29 -11.43 -3.25
CA LEU A 96 -15.57 -10.80 -2.98
C LEU A 96 -16.65 -11.78 -2.49
N ILE A 97 -16.55 -13.06 -2.82
CA ILE A 97 -17.52 -14.09 -2.46
C ILE A 97 -17.31 -14.49 -1.00
N THR A 98 -16.07 -14.84 -0.64
CA THR A 98 -15.75 -15.29 0.72
C THR A 98 -15.45 -14.13 1.67
N GLN A 99 -15.21 -12.92 1.14
CA GLN A 99 -14.80 -11.75 1.91
C GLN A 99 -13.53 -12.01 2.73
N GLN A 100 -12.57 -12.70 2.12
CA GLN A 100 -11.31 -13.09 2.75
C GLN A 100 -10.12 -12.65 1.91
N ARG A 101 -8.99 -12.47 2.61
CA ARG A 101 -7.69 -12.27 1.98
C ARG A 101 -7.22 -13.58 1.35
N GLY A 102 -6.76 -13.49 0.12
CA GLY A 102 -6.04 -14.56 -0.56
C GLY A 102 -4.53 -14.48 -0.31
N VAL A 103 -3.76 -14.77 -1.36
CA VAL A 103 -2.30 -14.78 -1.31
C VAL A 103 -1.76 -13.34 -1.23
N PRO A 104 -0.72 -13.08 -0.41
CA PRO A 104 -0.05 -11.79 -0.41
C PRO A 104 0.67 -11.53 -1.74
N LEU A 105 0.53 -10.33 -2.28
CA LEU A 105 1.27 -9.84 -3.42
C LEU A 105 2.64 -9.35 -2.96
N VAL A 106 3.67 -10.09 -3.33
CA VAL A 106 5.07 -9.78 -2.99
C VAL A 106 5.82 -9.33 -4.24
N PRO A 107 6.11 -8.01 -4.40
CA PRO A 107 6.97 -7.54 -5.46
C PRO A 107 8.35 -8.20 -5.42
N PRO A 108 8.98 -8.48 -6.58
CA PRO A 108 10.34 -8.99 -6.60
C PRO A 108 11.29 -7.99 -5.91
N LYS A 109 12.23 -8.52 -5.13
CA LYS A 109 13.27 -7.69 -4.50
C LYS A 109 14.07 -7.01 -5.62
N ARG A 110 14.08 -5.67 -5.65
CA ARG A 110 14.96 -4.93 -6.56
C ARG A 110 16.41 -5.29 -6.22
N LYS A 111 17.11 -5.97 -7.13
CA LYS A 111 18.58 -6.03 -7.09
C LYS A 111 19.08 -4.60 -7.27
N ARG A 112 19.73 -4.05 -6.25
CA ARG A 112 20.42 -2.75 -6.32
C ARG A 112 21.69 -2.89 -7.12
#